data_AF-Q98KM9-F1
#
_entry.id   AF-Q98KM9-F1
#
_cell.length_a   1.000
_cell.length_b   1.000
_cell.length_c   1.000
_cell.angle_alpha   90.00
_cell.angle_beta   90.00
_cell.angle_gamma   90.00
#
_symmetry.space_group_name_H-M   'P 1'
#
loop_
_entity.id
_entity.type
_entity.pdbx_description
1 polymer ?
#
loop_
_entity_poly.entity_id
_entity_poly.type
_entity_poly.pdbx_seq_one_letter_code
_entity_poly.pdbx_strand_id
1 'polypeptide(L)'
;MGLLWIFASERRMNGKVPSTMARMPSVQSILACGLAILCSGALAGKGQGMSLRLATFNVENLMNRFDFSGYRNQLNEDRTLALFDIRSEAEYKMLEQARAIAQSDDTRQLTALAIAATRADIICMQEVDNIEALKAFEYGYLFKMVGQGYRQKYTTAGNDSRGIDVAVMMRNETAQGQPIEFVRMTSHAYVTYEQFGLHTPELATLGSQANERIFRRDCLEVDITVGGVPLTLYLVHFKSMGSPRNGLDGREATMPVRIAEAQAVRRIMPPTSDGRSVAT
;
A
#
# COMPACT_ATOMS: atom_id res chain seq x y z
N MET A 1 12.55 -4.46 5.93
CA MET A 1 13.07 -4.64 4.54
C MET A 1 11.96 -4.16 3.64
N GLY A 2 11.87 -2.84 3.50
CA GLY A 2 10.85 -2.19 2.67
C GLY A 2 11.08 -2.57 1.22
N LEU A 3 10.22 -3.42 0.69
CA LEU A 3 10.20 -3.74 -0.74
C LEU A 3 9.59 -2.54 -1.47
N LEU A 4 10.45 -1.67 -1.97
CA LEU A 4 10.13 -0.61 -2.91
C LEU A 4 9.77 -1.23 -4.27
N TRP A 5 8.48 -1.39 -4.56
CA TRP A 5 8.01 -1.73 -5.91
C TRP A 5 7.58 -0.46 -6.63
N ILE A 6 8.53 0.23 -7.28
CA ILE A 6 8.21 1.35 -8.16
C ILE A 6 7.62 0.79 -9.46
N PHE A 7 6.29 0.81 -9.59
CA PHE A 7 5.64 0.78 -10.89
C PHE A 7 5.47 2.21 -11.41
N ALA A 8 6.57 2.83 -11.85
CA ALA A 8 6.50 4.06 -12.63
C ALA A 8 6.02 3.71 -14.05
N SER A 9 4.70 3.61 -14.25
CA SER A 9 4.13 3.54 -15.60
C SER A 9 4.22 4.92 -16.25
N GLU A 10 5.38 5.29 -16.80
CA GLU A 10 5.48 6.43 -17.71
C GLU A 10 4.81 6.06 -19.05
N ARG A 11 3.48 6.22 -19.15
CA ARG A 11 2.79 6.09 -20.44
C ARG A 11 3.04 7.35 -21.26
N ARG A 12 4.08 7.34 -22.10
CA ARG A 12 4.19 8.28 -23.22
C ARG A 12 3.28 7.82 -24.36
N MET A 13 2.13 8.46 -24.51
CA MET A 13 1.23 8.24 -25.65
C MET A 13 1.67 9.14 -26.82
N ASN A 14 2.72 8.74 -27.54
CA ASN A 14 3.09 9.39 -28.80
C ASN A 14 2.24 8.84 -29.96
N GLY A 15 1.24 9.60 -30.41
CA GLY A 15 0.73 9.75 -31.79
C GLY A 15 0.41 8.54 -32.70
N LYS A 16 0.75 7.30 -32.33
CA LYS A 16 0.40 6.06 -32.99
C LYS A 16 -0.09 5.11 -31.90
N VAL A 17 -1.38 4.83 -31.90
CA VAL A 17 -2.05 3.91 -30.99
C VAL A 17 -1.34 2.55 -31.05
N PRO A 18 -0.57 2.12 -30.03
CA PRO A 18 -0.23 0.73 -29.90
C PRO A 18 -1.49 0.05 -29.36
N SER A 19 -1.99 -0.95 -30.08
CA SER A 19 -3.20 -1.71 -29.77
C SER A 19 -3.08 -2.61 -28.53
N THR A 20 -2.31 -2.23 -27.51
CA THR A 20 -2.34 -2.89 -26.20
C THR A 20 -3.54 -2.36 -25.41
N MET A 21 -4.72 -2.87 -25.79
CA MET A 21 -5.91 -2.89 -24.94
C MET A 21 -5.52 -3.39 -23.55
N ALA A 22 -5.99 -2.72 -22.49
CA ALA A 22 -5.72 -3.10 -21.11
C ALA A 22 -6.38 -4.46 -20.81
N ARG A 23 -5.68 -5.57 -21.09
CA ARG A 23 -6.11 -6.90 -20.62
C ARG A 23 -6.22 -6.87 -19.10
N MET A 24 -7.31 -7.42 -18.58
CA MET A 24 -7.45 -7.60 -17.13
C MET A 24 -6.23 -8.37 -16.59
N PRO A 25 -5.62 -7.92 -15.48
CA PRO A 25 -4.47 -8.59 -14.91
C PRO A 25 -4.86 -10.01 -14.49
N SER A 26 -3.98 -10.98 -14.77
CA SER A 26 -4.16 -12.33 -14.26
C SER A 26 -3.98 -12.35 -12.74
N VAL A 27 -4.51 -13.37 -12.05
CA VAL A 27 -4.28 -13.55 -10.60
C VAL A 27 -2.78 -13.61 -10.28
N GLN A 28 -1.98 -14.25 -11.15
CA GLN A 28 -0.52 -14.29 -10.99
C GLN A 28 0.12 -12.90 -11.12
N SER A 29 -0.37 -12.07 -12.04
CA SER A 29 0.08 -10.67 -12.19
C SER A 29 -0.26 -9.84 -10.94
N ILE A 30 -1.47 -10.02 -10.39
CA ILE A 30 -1.90 -9.36 -9.15
C ILE A 30 -1.01 -9.79 -7.97
N LEU A 31 -0.75 -11.09 -7.84
CA LEU A 31 0.11 -11.66 -6.80
C LEU A 31 1.56 -11.18 -6.89
N ALA A 32 2.11 -11.11 -8.11
CA ALA A 32 3.48 -10.70 -8.37
C ALA A 32 3.72 -9.23 -8.02
N CYS A 33 2.73 -8.37 -8.27
CA CYS A 33 2.84 -6.96 -7.89
C CYS A 33 2.87 -6.78 -6.37
N GLY A 34 2.28 -7.69 -5.57
CA GLY A 34 2.28 -7.69 -4.09
C GLY A 34 1.68 -6.44 -3.40
N LEU A 35 1.44 -5.41 -4.21
CA LEU A 35 1.27 -3.99 -3.97
C LEU A 35 0.56 -3.45 -5.21
N ALA A 36 -0.59 -4.04 -5.54
CA ALA A 36 -1.19 -3.83 -6.84
C ALA A 36 -1.79 -2.42 -6.87
N ILE A 37 -1.43 -1.65 -7.90
CA ILE A 37 -2.31 -0.62 -8.42
C ILE A 37 -2.85 -1.18 -9.73
N LEU A 38 -4.13 -1.48 -9.74
CA LEU A 38 -4.79 -1.99 -10.93
C LEU A 38 -5.63 -0.87 -11.53
N CYS A 39 -5.10 -0.22 -12.57
CA CYS A 39 -5.82 0.82 -13.27
C CYS A 39 -6.87 0.18 -14.19
N SER A 40 -8.15 0.48 -13.98
CA SER A 40 -9.20 0.26 -14.98
C SER A 40 -9.55 1.61 -15.61
N GLY A 41 -9.36 1.75 -16.93
CA GLY A 41 -9.64 2.98 -17.67
C GLY A 41 -8.71 3.22 -18.87
N ALA A 42 -9.27 3.60 -20.01
CA ALA A 42 -8.51 4.03 -21.18
C ALA A 42 -8.24 5.54 -21.08
N LEU A 43 -6.97 5.92 -20.90
CA LEU A 43 -6.51 7.31 -21.10
C LEU A 43 -6.54 7.65 -22.59
N ALA A 44 -7.73 7.86 -23.15
CA ALA A 44 -7.94 8.25 -24.54
C ALA A 44 -8.34 9.73 -24.63
N GLY A 45 -7.38 10.62 -24.39
CA GLY A 45 -7.53 12.05 -24.67
C GLY A 45 -7.02 12.39 -26.07
N LYS A 46 -7.83 13.09 -26.88
CA LYS A 46 -7.40 13.70 -28.16
C LYS A 46 -6.63 14.99 -27.85
N GLY A 47 -5.33 15.00 -28.14
CA GLY A 47 -4.50 16.22 -28.16
C GLY A 47 -3.77 16.50 -26.84
N GLN A 48 -2.43 16.45 -26.88
CA GLN A 48 -1.47 16.48 -25.76
C GLN A 48 -1.40 15.18 -24.95
N GLY A 49 -0.21 14.57 -24.92
CA GLY A 49 0.03 13.32 -24.22
C GLY A 49 -0.06 13.51 -22.71
N MET A 50 -1.19 13.13 -22.12
CA MET A 50 -1.37 13.13 -20.67
C MET A 50 -0.44 12.10 -20.02
N SER A 51 0.53 12.58 -19.24
CA SER A 51 1.38 11.75 -18.40
C SER A 51 0.90 11.79 -16.96
N LEU A 52 0.62 10.62 -16.39
CA LEU A 52 0.35 10.44 -14.96
C LEU A 52 1.46 9.60 -14.34
N ARG A 53 2.08 10.11 -13.28
CA ARG A 53 3.06 9.37 -12.47
C ARG A 53 2.39 8.81 -11.23
N LEU A 54 2.42 7.50 -11.13
CA LEU A 54 1.82 6.75 -10.05
C LEU A 54 2.92 5.98 -9.34
N ALA A 55 2.94 6.04 -8.01
CA ALA A 55 3.87 5.29 -7.20
C ALA A 55 3.13 4.50 -6.13
N THR A 56 3.75 3.44 -5.64
CA THR A 56 3.32 2.79 -4.41
C THR A 56 4.48 2.64 -3.44
N PHE A 57 4.19 2.78 -2.15
CA PHE A 57 5.21 2.83 -1.11
C PHE A 57 4.66 2.33 0.23
N ASN A 58 5.24 1.25 0.75
CA ASN A 58 4.99 0.82 2.11
C ASN A 58 5.83 1.69 3.07
N VAL A 59 5.18 2.44 3.96
CA VAL A 59 5.85 3.41 4.83
C VAL A 59 6.33 2.83 6.17
N GLU A 60 6.19 1.51 6.37
CA GLU A 60 6.66 0.77 7.55
C GLU A 60 6.20 1.40 8.89
N ASN A 61 4.98 1.97 8.93
CA ASN A 61 4.41 2.73 10.05
C ASN A 61 5.06 4.10 10.24
N LEU A 62 4.23 5.13 10.14
CA LEU A 62 4.62 6.52 10.34
C LEU A 62 4.68 6.91 11.80
N MET A 63 4.19 6.10 12.74
CA MET A 63 4.33 6.32 14.19
C MET A 63 5.23 5.25 14.81
N ASN A 64 6.23 5.66 15.60
CA ASN A 64 7.01 4.72 16.40
C ASN A 64 6.28 4.45 17.71
N ARG A 65 6.12 3.17 18.06
CA ARG A 65 5.73 2.75 19.41
C ARG A 65 7.02 2.55 20.21
N PHE A 66 7.08 3.10 21.42
CA PHE A 66 8.22 2.88 22.29
C PHE A 66 8.26 1.41 22.74
N ASP A 67 9.39 0.75 22.54
CA ASP A 67 9.68 -0.57 23.08
C ASP A 67 10.68 -0.42 24.23
N PHE A 68 10.32 -0.90 25.41
CA PHE A 68 11.17 -0.84 26.60
C PHE A 68 11.68 -2.21 27.04
N SER A 69 11.45 -3.26 26.22
CA SER A 69 11.78 -4.64 26.57
C SER A 69 13.28 -4.90 26.73
N GLY A 70 14.14 -4.05 26.14
CA GLY A 70 15.59 -4.16 26.24
C GLY A 70 16.18 -3.90 27.64
N TYR A 71 15.47 -3.21 28.54
CA TYR A 71 16.02 -2.85 29.87
C TYR A 71 16.45 -4.05 30.72
N ARG A 72 15.74 -5.18 30.61
CA ARG A 72 16.05 -6.42 31.34
C ARG A 72 16.47 -7.57 30.43
N ASN A 73 16.63 -7.30 29.14
CA ASN A 73 16.94 -8.32 28.15
C ASN A 73 17.99 -7.78 27.17
N GLN A 74 19.26 -8.11 27.43
CA GLN A 74 20.40 -7.73 26.59
C GLN A 74 20.26 -8.18 25.12
N LEU A 75 19.48 -9.23 24.84
CA LEU A 75 19.20 -9.67 23.46
C LEU A 75 18.32 -8.68 22.70
N ASN A 76 17.50 -7.91 23.42
CA ASN A 76 16.61 -6.88 22.89
C ASN A 76 17.16 -5.46 23.13
N GLU A 77 18.33 -5.33 23.75
CA GLU A 77 18.96 -4.04 24.01
C GLU A 77 19.55 -3.47 22.72
N ASP A 78 19.24 -2.20 22.44
CA ASP A 78 19.79 -1.52 21.27
C ASP A 78 21.30 -1.31 21.44
N ARG A 79 22.05 -1.57 20.36
CA ARG A 79 23.52 -1.45 20.35
C ARG A 79 24.00 -0.05 20.73
N THR A 80 23.21 0.99 20.45
CA THR A 80 23.53 2.37 20.79
C THR A 80 23.40 2.61 22.29
N LEU A 81 22.36 2.05 22.92
CA LEU A 81 22.16 2.16 24.38
C LEU A 81 23.21 1.36 25.15
N ALA A 82 23.63 0.21 24.62
CA ALA A 82 24.69 -0.61 25.22
C ALA A 82 26.06 0.10 25.32
N LEU A 83 26.25 1.24 24.64
CA LEU A 83 27.47 2.05 24.72
C LEU A 83 27.46 3.06 25.88
N PHE A 84 26.34 3.21 26.60
CA PHE A 84 26.20 4.14 27.71
C PHE A 84 26.11 3.39 29.05
N ASP A 85 26.65 3.99 30.11
CA ASP A 85 26.50 3.50 31.49
C ASP A 85 25.13 3.93 32.06
N ILE A 86 24.10 3.11 31.82
CA ILE A 86 22.72 3.38 32.23
C ILE A 86 22.47 2.78 33.61
N ARG A 87 22.16 3.62 34.61
CA ARG A 87 22.12 3.22 36.02
C ARG A 87 20.71 2.97 36.56
N SER A 88 19.67 3.29 35.79
CA SER A 88 18.29 3.10 36.22
C SER A 88 17.30 2.86 35.09
N GLU A 89 16.14 2.26 35.42
CA GLU A 89 15.05 2.03 34.47
C GLU A 89 14.45 3.33 33.93
N ALA A 90 14.39 4.37 34.77
CA ALA A 90 13.87 5.67 34.36
C ALA A 90 14.80 6.34 33.33
N GLU A 91 16.11 6.27 33.57
CA GLU A 91 17.13 6.75 32.63
C GLU A 91 17.12 5.97 31.33
N TYR A 92 17.01 4.63 31.40
CA TYR A 92 16.86 3.78 30.21
C TYR A 92 15.64 4.19 29.38
N LYS A 93 14.48 4.35 30.01
CA LYS A 93 13.23 4.74 29.31
C LYS A 93 13.38 6.10 28.61
N MET A 94 14.01 7.09 29.26
CA MET A 94 14.24 8.40 28.66
C MET A 94 15.20 8.33 27.47
N LEU A 95 16.32 7.61 27.60
CA LEU A 95 17.30 7.44 26.51
C LEU A 95 16.71 6.64 25.35
N GLU A 96 15.95 5.59 25.63
CA GLU A 96 15.27 4.79 24.62
C GLU A 96 14.18 5.59 23.89
N GLN A 97 13.43 6.43 24.62
CA GLN A 97 12.50 7.38 23.99
C GLN A 97 13.23 8.36 23.07
N ALA A 98 14.32 8.98 23.52
CA ALA A 98 15.09 9.93 22.73
C ALA A 98 15.68 9.26 21.47
N ARG A 99 16.27 8.07 21.62
CA ARG A 99 16.80 7.25 20.53
C ARG A 99 15.70 6.88 19.53
N ALA A 100 14.58 6.37 20.03
CA ALA A 100 13.45 5.99 19.20
C ALA A 100 12.85 7.20 18.45
N ILE A 101 12.85 8.39 19.03
CA ILE A 101 12.43 9.62 18.33
C ILE A 101 13.44 9.98 17.25
N ALA A 102 14.73 10.04 17.56
CA ALA A 102 15.79 10.43 16.63
C ALA A 102 15.88 9.48 15.42
N GLN A 103 15.96 8.17 15.67
CA GLN A 103 16.00 7.16 14.60
C GLN A 103 14.74 7.22 13.72
N SER A 104 13.60 7.51 14.33
CA SER A 104 12.34 7.61 13.60
C SER A 104 12.29 8.88 12.74
N ASP A 105 12.94 9.98 13.15
CA ASP A 105 13.08 11.17 12.30
C ASP A 105 13.94 10.86 11.06
N ASP A 106 15.14 10.29 11.24
CA ASP A 106 16.04 9.91 10.14
C ASP A 106 15.36 8.96 9.15
N THR A 107 14.67 7.94 9.67
CA THR A 107 13.93 6.98 8.84
C THR A 107 12.81 7.67 8.05
N ARG A 108 12.07 8.61 8.67
CA ARG A 108 11.04 9.39 7.96
C ARG A 108 11.64 10.29 6.89
N GLN A 109 12.79 10.91 7.15
CA GLN A 109 13.49 11.71 6.13
C GLN A 109 13.89 10.86 4.92
N LEU A 110 14.45 9.66 5.15
CA LEU A 110 14.80 8.72 4.08
C LEU A 110 13.57 8.26 3.29
N THR A 111 12.48 7.92 3.98
CA THR A 111 11.19 7.58 3.35
C THR A 111 10.66 8.74 2.50
N ALA A 112 10.74 9.97 3.01
CA ALA A 112 10.31 11.16 2.29
C ALA A 112 11.18 11.43 1.06
N LEU A 113 12.50 11.24 1.15
CA LEU A 113 13.43 11.37 0.02
C LEU A 113 13.12 10.32 -1.07
N ALA A 114 12.88 9.07 -0.67
CA ALA A 114 12.52 8.01 -1.59
C ALA A 114 11.19 8.31 -2.30
N ILE A 115 10.18 8.78 -1.56
CA ILE A 115 8.91 9.22 -2.12
C ILE A 115 9.10 10.43 -3.07
N ALA A 116 9.89 11.43 -2.68
CA ALA A 116 10.15 12.61 -3.50
C ALA A 116 10.85 12.25 -4.83
N ALA A 117 11.78 11.29 -4.79
CA ALA A 117 12.48 10.80 -5.98
C ALA A 117 11.56 10.17 -7.02
N THR A 118 10.41 9.61 -6.61
CA THR A 118 9.41 9.05 -7.56
C THR A 118 8.77 10.12 -8.44
N ARG A 119 8.74 11.38 -7.98
CA ARG A 119 8.02 12.50 -8.62
C ARG A 119 6.57 12.15 -8.96
N ALA A 120 5.94 11.32 -8.13
CA ALA A 120 4.58 10.86 -8.34
C ALA A 120 3.58 12.02 -8.25
N ASP A 121 2.54 11.92 -9.06
CA ASP A 121 1.33 12.75 -8.94
C ASP A 121 0.38 12.12 -7.90
N ILE A 122 0.39 10.79 -7.82
CA ILE A 122 -0.42 9.96 -6.92
C ILE A 122 0.47 8.91 -6.26
N ILE A 123 0.36 8.74 -4.94
CA ILE A 123 1.04 7.70 -4.17
C ILE A 123 0.02 6.82 -3.47
N CYS A 124 0.10 5.51 -3.69
CA CYS A 124 -0.63 4.49 -2.95
C CYS A 124 0.26 3.88 -1.86
N MET A 125 -0.19 3.93 -0.61
CA MET A 125 0.63 3.66 0.56
C MET A 125 0.07 2.49 1.37
N GLN A 126 0.97 1.79 2.07
CA GLN A 126 0.64 0.70 2.98
C GLN A 126 1.30 0.93 4.33
N GLU A 127 0.74 0.32 5.37
CA GLU A 127 1.21 0.46 6.75
C GLU A 127 1.13 1.91 7.24
N VAL A 128 0.02 2.57 6.92
CA VAL A 128 -0.27 3.93 7.40
C VAL A 128 -1.05 3.82 8.70
N ASP A 129 -0.54 4.36 9.81
CA ASP A 129 -1.18 4.25 11.13
C ASP A 129 -2.57 4.90 11.19
N ASN A 130 -2.71 6.09 10.62
CA ASN A 130 -3.96 6.85 10.55
C ASN A 130 -3.77 8.11 9.68
N ILE A 131 -4.89 8.78 9.42
CA ILE A 131 -4.90 10.01 8.60
C ILE A 131 -4.08 11.16 9.21
N GLU A 132 -4.00 11.26 10.55
CA GLU A 132 -3.25 12.34 11.21
C GLU A 132 -1.74 12.11 11.12
N ALA A 133 -1.26 10.87 11.29
CA ALA A 133 0.12 10.48 11.02
C ALA A 133 0.52 10.82 9.58
N LEU A 134 -0.36 10.53 8.62
CA LEU A 134 -0.14 10.81 7.21
C LEU A 134 -0.06 12.31 6.91
N LYS A 135 -0.95 13.12 7.51
CA LYS A 135 -0.91 14.59 7.42
C LYS A 135 0.39 15.16 8.01
N ALA A 136 0.78 14.68 9.19
CA ALA A 136 2.00 15.12 9.86
C ALA A 136 3.25 14.77 9.04
N PHE A 137 3.32 13.54 8.51
CA PHE A 137 4.41 13.10 7.65
C PHE A 137 4.49 13.93 6.36
N GLU A 138 3.36 14.11 5.66
CA GLU A 138 3.34 14.86 4.41
C GLU A 138 3.73 16.33 4.62
N TYR A 139 3.18 16.99 5.64
CA TYR A 139 3.52 18.39 5.91
C TYR A 139 4.96 18.54 6.42
N GLY A 140 5.38 17.67 7.34
CA GLY A 140 6.68 17.74 8.01
C GLY A 140 7.86 17.42 7.11
N TYR A 141 7.71 16.44 6.20
CA TYR A 141 8.83 15.91 5.42
C TYR A 141 8.67 16.12 3.91
N LEU A 142 7.47 15.95 3.33
CA LEU A 142 7.30 16.07 1.87
C LEU A 142 7.07 17.51 1.42
N PHE A 143 6.12 18.23 2.03
CA PHE A 143 5.77 19.59 1.64
C PHE A 143 6.95 20.55 1.82
N LYS A 144 7.64 20.49 2.97
CA LYS A 144 8.82 21.31 3.24
C LYS A 144 9.98 21.04 2.28
N MET A 145 10.13 19.80 1.80
CA MET A 145 11.22 19.40 0.91
C MET A 145 10.95 19.74 -0.55
N VAL A 146 9.75 19.43 -1.04
CA VAL A 146 9.41 19.51 -2.48
C VAL A 146 8.72 20.84 -2.83
N GLY A 147 8.24 21.60 -1.84
CA GLY A 147 7.51 22.86 -2.02
C GLY A 147 6.10 22.70 -2.61
N GLN A 148 5.76 21.50 -3.06
CA GLN A 148 4.45 21.13 -3.57
C GLN A 148 4.04 19.81 -2.92
N GLY A 149 2.99 19.87 -2.11
CA GLY A 149 2.52 18.76 -1.29
C GLY A 149 1.45 17.90 -1.96
N TYR A 150 1.17 16.76 -1.36
CA TYR A 150 0.02 15.93 -1.72
C TYR A 150 -1.19 16.41 -0.92
N ARG A 151 -1.99 17.30 -1.53
CA ARG A 151 -3.06 18.02 -0.85
C ARG A 151 -4.24 17.12 -0.49
N GLN A 152 -4.51 16.10 -1.29
CA GLN A 152 -5.62 15.19 -1.09
C GLN A 152 -5.10 13.90 -0.44
N LYS A 153 -5.76 13.44 0.62
CA LYS A 153 -5.34 12.28 1.41
C LYS A 153 -6.58 11.49 1.80
N TYR A 154 -6.60 10.20 1.46
CA TYR A 154 -7.72 9.32 1.77
C TYR A 154 -7.22 8.00 2.33
N THR A 155 -7.87 7.54 3.39
CA THR A 155 -7.64 6.26 4.04
C THR A 155 -8.93 5.83 4.73
N THR A 156 -9.04 4.55 5.05
CA THR A 156 -10.12 4.01 5.87
C THR A 156 -9.59 2.81 6.66
N ALA A 157 -10.25 2.51 7.78
CA ALA A 157 -9.86 1.41 8.64
C ALA A 157 -10.10 0.07 7.94
N GLY A 158 -9.03 -0.73 7.80
CA GLY A 158 -9.06 -2.08 7.28
C GLY A 158 -9.11 -3.14 8.38
N ASN A 159 -8.72 -4.37 8.03
CA ASN A 159 -8.73 -5.53 8.92
C ASN A 159 -7.40 -5.81 9.63
N ASP A 160 -6.37 -4.94 9.50
CA ASP A 160 -5.09 -5.20 10.17
C ASP A 160 -5.26 -5.00 11.68
N SER A 161 -5.01 -6.05 12.47
CA SER A 161 -5.14 -6.00 13.93
C SER A 161 -4.19 -5.01 14.60
N ARG A 162 -3.15 -4.54 13.90
CA ARG A 162 -2.23 -3.51 14.39
C ARG A 162 -2.82 -2.10 14.28
N GLY A 163 -3.91 -1.93 13.52
CA GLY A 163 -4.53 -0.65 13.23
C GLY A 163 -3.76 0.14 12.19
N ILE A 164 -3.28 -0.54 11.13
CA ILE A 164 -2.49 0.08 10.06
C ILE A 164 -3.16 -0.20 8.72
N ASP A 165 -3.32 0.85 7.93
CA ASP A 165 -4.21 0.86 6.78
C ASP A 165 -3.46 1.09 5.47
N VAL A 166 -4.21 1.00 4.38
CA VAL A 166 -3.78 1.48 3.06
C VAL A 166 -4.31 2.89 2.86
N ALA A 167 -3.53 3.75 2.20
CA ALA A 167 -3.92 5.14 1.95
C ALA A 167 -3.53 5.59 0.55
N VAL A 168 -4.18 6.64 0.05
CA VAL A 168 -3.76 7.35 -1.16
C VAL A 168 -3.48 8.81 -0.84
N MET A 169 -2.38 9.32 -1.40
CA MET A 169 -2.02 10.74 -1.40
C MET A 169 -1.95 11.25 -2.84
N MET A 170 -2.59 12.37 -3.12
CA MET A 170 -2.65 12.95 -4.47
C MET A 170 -2.34 14.43 -4.46
N ARG A 171 -1.66 14.89 -5.51
CA ARG A 171 -1.57 16.30 -5.85
C ARG A 171 -2.92 16.78 -6.39
N ASN A 172 -3.12 18.09 -6.44
CA ASN A 172 -4.30 18.66 -7.10
C ASN A 172 -4.21 18.58 -8.62
N GLU A 173 -2.98 18.58 -9.14
CA GLU A 173 -2.68 18.54 -10.56
C GLU A 173 -1.47 17.64 -10.80
N THR A 174 -1.42 17.03 -11.98
CA THR A 174 -0.23 16.34 -12.45
C THR A 174 0.91 17.33 -12.70
N ALA A 175 2.14 16.83 -12.88
CA ALA A 175 3.28 17.64 -13.31
C ALA A 175 3.06 18.41 -14.63
N GLN A 176 2.04 18.05 -15.43
CA GLN A 176 1.66 18.72 -16.67
C GLN A 176 0.43 19.63 -16.53
N GLY A 177 -0.05 19.88 -15.31
CA GLY A 177 -1.17 20.79 -15.03
C GLY A 177 -2.56 20.19 -15.26
N GLN A 178 -2.68 18.87 -15.43
CA GLN A 178 -4.00 18.22 -15.51
C GLN A 178 -4.59 18.05 -14.11
N PRO A 179 -5.84 18.48 -13.86
CA PRO A 179 -6.48 18.34 -12.56
C PRO A 179 -6.64 16.87 -12.17
N ILE A 180 -6.44 16.57 -10.89
CA ILE A 180 -6.68 15.26 -10.27
C ILE A 180 -7.80 15.45 -9.26
N GLU A 181 -8.95 14.81 -9.50
CA GLU A 181 -10.14 14.99 -8.65
C GLU A 181 -10.58 13.66 -8.06
N PHE A 182 -10.79 13.65 -6.75
CA PHE A 182 -11.39 12.52 -6.07
C PHE A 182 -12.89 12.42 -6.41
N VAL A 183 -13.35 11.21 -6.73
CA VAL A 183 -14.76 10.93 -7.02
C VAL A 183 -15.41 10.10 -5.92
N ARG A 184 -14.85 8.92 -5.63
CA ARG A 184 -15.43 7.94 -4.70
C ARG A 184 -14.35 7.11 -4.04
N MET A 185 -14.63 6.65 -2.81
CA MET A 185 -13.86 5.62 -2.13
C MET A 185 -14.78 4.50 -1.66
N THR A 186 -14.37 3.24 -1.79
CA THR A 186 -15.11 2.07 -1.35
C THR A 186 -14.15 1.04 -0.75
N SER A 187 -14.36 0.70 0.52
CA SER A 187 -13.63 -0.38 1.19
C SER A 187 -14.28 -1.72 0.86
N HIS A 188 -13.46 -2.71 0.54
CA HIS A 188 -13.90 -4.09 0.33
C HIS A 188 -13.45 -5.01 1.48
N ALA A 189 -12.97 -4.46 2.60
CA ALA A 189 -12.47 -5.21 3.75
C ALA A 189 -13.48 -6.25 4.29
N TYR A 190 -14.78 -6.02 4.12
CA TYR A 190 -15.83 -6.85 4.70
C TYR A 190 -16.19 -8.10 3.88
N VAL A 191 -15.65 -8.27 2.67
CA VAL A 191 -16.00 -9.41 1.82
C VAL A 191 -15.48 -10.73 2.40
N THR A 192 -16.30 -11.77 2.39
CA THR A 192 -15.98 -13.10 2.96
C THR A 192 -15.67 -14.14 1.90
N TYR A 193 -14.99 -15.23 2.30
CA TYR A 193 -14.70 -16.33 1.38
C TYR A 193 -15.97 -16.93 0.78
N GLU A 194 -17.03 -17.08 1.58
CA GLU A 194 -18.34 -17.59 1.16
C GLU A 194 -18.98 -16.68 0.11
N GLN A 195 -19.03 -15.37 0.33
CA GLN A 195 -19.63 -14.41 -0.61
C GLN A 195 -19.00 -14.48 -2.00
N PHE A 196 -17.70 -14.74 -2.07
CA PHE A 196 -16.98 -14.84 -3.32
C PHE A 196 -16.74 -16.29 -3.78
N GLY A 197 -17.17 -17.31 -3.03
CA GLY A 197 -16.85 -18.70 -3.36
C GLY A 197 -15.34 -18.96 -3.47
N LEU A 198 -14.58 -18.49 -2.48
CA LEU A 198 -13.11 -18.62 -2.39
C LEU A 198 -12.63 -19.46 -1.22
N HIS A 199 -13.54 -20.12 -0.51
CA HIS A 199 -13.14 -21.03 0.57
C HIS A 199 -12.67 -22.35 -0.05
N THR A 200 -11.36 -22.58 -0.04
CA THR A 200 -10.76 -23.81 -0.58
C THR A 200 -10.40 -24.81 0.52
N PRO A 201 -10.24 -26.11 0.22
CA PRO A 201 -9.76 -27.09 1.21
C PRO A 201 -8.42 -26.73 1.84
N GLU A 202 -7.52 -26.07 1.10
CA GLU A 202 -6.23 -25.60 1.62
C GLU A 202 -6.44 -24.51 2.67
N LEU A 203 -7.36 -23.57 2.43
CA LEU A 203 -7.71 -22.54 3.41
C LEU A 203 -8.39 -23.14 4.64
N ALA A 204 -9.26 -24.13 4.46
CA ALA A 204 -9.86 -24.88 5.57
C ALA A 204 -8.80 -25.59 6.43
N THR A 205 -7.79 -26.18 5.79
CA THR A 205 -6.65 -26.84 6.46
C THR A 205 -5.81 -25.85 7.26
N LEU A 206 -5.72 -24.59 6.79
CA LEU A 206 -5.08 -23.49 7.54
C LEU A 206 -5.96 -22.92 8.67
N GLY A 207 -7.16 -23.45 8.85
CA GLY A 207 -8.10 -23.04 9.89
C GLY A 207 -8.99 -21.85 9.53
N SER A 208 -8.97 -21.36 8.27
CA SER A 208 -9.89 -20.31 7.83
C SER A 208 -11.30 -20.86 7.65
N GLN A 209 -12.30 -20.16 8.16
CA GLN A 209 -13.72 -20.49 7.97
C GLN A 209 -14.32 -19.76 6.76
N ALA A 210 -15.39 -20.31 6.17
CA ALA A 210 -16.01 -19.74 4.98
C ALA A 210 -16.59 -18.32 5.19
N ASN A 211 -17.10 -18.04 6.39
CA ASN A 211 -17.63 -16.74 6.79
C ASN A 211 -16.55 -15.71 7.18
N GLU A 212 -15.26 -16.08 7.21
CA GLU A 212 -14.18 -15.13 7.48
C GLU A 212 -13.97 -14.15 6.33
N ARG A 213 -13.50 -12.95 6.68
CA ARG A 213 -13.07 -11.92 5.73
C ARG A 213 -11.86 -12.39 4.92
N ILE A 214 -11.90 -12.16 3.61
CA ILE A 214 -10.80 -12.56 2.70
C ILE A 214 -9.59 -11.68 2.95
N PHE A 215 -9.76 -10.36 2.87
CA PHE A 215 -8.68 -9.40 3.02
C PHE A 215 -8.25 -9.31 4.46
N ARG A 216 -6.96 -9.54 4.73
CA ARG A 216 -6.40 -9.34 6.07
C ARG A 216 -6.13 -7.88 6.38
N ARG A 217 -6.11 -7.01 5.36
CA ARG A 217 -6.02 -5.55 5.45
C ARG A 217 -7.27 -4.98 4.77
N ASP A 218 -7.13 -4.41 3.58
CA ASP A 218 -8.24 -3.94 2.76
C ASP A 218 -7.91 -4.13 1.27
N CYS A 219 -8.94 -4.06 0.43
CA CYS A 219 -8.87 -3.70 -0.97
C CYS A 219 -9.64 -2.38 -1.12
N LEU A 220 -8.93 -1.26 -1.01
CA LEU A 220 -9.53 0.07 -1.09
C LEU A 220 -9.65 0.50 -2.55
N GLU A 221 -10.89 0.61 -3.02
CA GLU A 221 -11.21 1.11 -4.35
C GLU A 221 -11.36 2.63 -4.31
N VAL A 222 -10.61 3.34 -5.13
CA VAL A 222 -10.62 4.80 -5.24
C VAL A 222 -10.85 5.19 -6.68
N ASP A 223 -11.99 5.83 -6.95
CA ASP A 223 -12.26 6.46 -8.24
C ASP A 223 -11.79 7.90 -8.22
N ILE A 224 -11.10 8.28 -9.29
CA ILE A 224 -10.63 9.64 -9.54
C ILE A 224 -10.83 10.03 -11.00
N THR A 225 -10.73 11.32 -11.29
CA THR A 225 -10.53 11.83 -12.65
C THR A 225 -9.13 12.44 -12.76
N VAL A 226 -8.50 12.30 -13.93
CA VAL A 226 -7.26 13.00 -14.28
C VAL A 226 -7.48 13.69 -15.62
N GLY A 227 -7.50 15.04 -15.62
CA GLY A 227 -7.87 15.81 -16.82
C GLY A 227 -9.27 15.45 -17.34
N GLY A 228 -10.21 15.13 -16.44
CA GLY A 228 -11.55 14.66 -16.78
C GLY A 228 -11.65 13.19 -17.23
N VAL A 229 -10.53 12.46 -17.32
CA VAL A 229 -10.56 11.02 -17.66
C VAL A 229 -10.68 10.17 -16.39
N PRO A 230 -11.66 9.25 -16.30
CA PRO A 230 -11.83 8.40 -15.12
C PRO A 230 -10.70 7.37 -15.00
N LEU A 231 -10.24 7.17 -13.76
CA LEU A 231 -9.27 6.18 -13.36
C LEU A 231 -9.67 5.59 -12.01
N THR A 232 -9.77 4.25 -11.94
CA THR A 232 -9.99 3.55 -10.67
C THR A 232 -8.68 2.93 -10.19
N LEU A 233 -8.36 3.12 -8.91
CA LEU A 233 -7.24 2.53 -8.20
C LEU A 233 -7.77 1.49 -7.21
N TYR A 234 -7.17 0.31 -7.18
CA TYR A 234 -7.43 -0.70 -6.16
C TYR A 234 -6.18 -0.86 -5.29
N LEU A 235 -6.20 -0.36 -4.06
CA LEU A 235 -5.07 -0.41 -3.15
C LEU A 235 -5.19 -1.63 -2.26
N VAL A 236 -4.16 -2.47 -2.27
CA VAL A 236 -4.10 -3.69 -1.46
C VAL A 236 -2.78 -3.80 -0.71
N HIS A 237 -2.82 -4.49 0.43
CA HIS A 237 -1.64 -4.97 1.13
C HIS A 237 -1.85 -6.44 1.52
N PHE A 238 -1.43 -7.35 0.65
CA PHE A 238 -1.69 -8.78 0.83
C PHE A 238 -0.98 -9.35 2.06
N LYS A 239 -1.45 -10.54 2.49
CA LYS A 239 -0.85 -11.30 3.59
C LYS A 239 0.67 -11.37 3.44
N SER A 240 1.37 -10.91 4.48
CA SER A 240 2.84 -10.92 4.53
C SER A 240 3.36 -12.36 4.58
N MET A 241 4.55 -12.56 4.01
CA MET A 241 5.29 -13.82 4.08
C MET A 241 5.94 -13.89 5.46
N GLY A 242 5.19 -14.42 6.43
CA GLY A 242 5.62 -14.51 7.84
C GLY A 242 6.77 -15.49 8.05
N SER A 243 7.04 -15.84 9.30
CA SER A 243 8.02 -16.90 9.60
C SER A 243 7.57 -18.26 9.05
N PRO A 244 8.52 -19.17 8.75
CA PRO A 244 8.22 -20.56 8.41
C PRO A 244 7.27 -21.19 9.42
N ARG A 245 6.30 -21.97 8.94
CA ARG A 245 5.30 -22.64 9.79
C ARG A 245 4.85 -23.94 9.13
N ASN A 246 4.56 -24.95 9.95
CA ASN A 246 4.09 -26.27 9.49
C ASN A 246 5.05 -26.93 8.49
N GLY A 247 6.37 -26.71 8.65
CA GLY A 247 7.39 -27.26 7.75
C GLY A 247 7.52 -26.57 6.39
N LEU A 248 6.74 -25.51 6.14
CA LEU A 248 6.81 -24.70 4.93
C LEU A 248 7.52 -23.37 5.20
N ASP A 249 8.12 -22.81 4.15
CA ASP A 249 8.62 -21.44 4.24
C ASP A 249 7.47 -20.42 4.40
N GLY A 250 7.81 -19.19 4.77
CA GLY A 250 6.82 -18.14 4.99
C GLY A 250 5.97 -17.78 3.77
N ARG A 251 6.54 -17.93 2.57
CA ARG A 251 5.85 -17.66 1.31
C ARG A 251 4.82 -18.75 1.07
N GLU A 252 5.24 -20.01 1.03
CA GLU A 252 4.41 -21.19 0.81
C GLU A 252 3.27 -21.27 1.84
N ALA A 253 3.58 -21.09 3.13
CA ALA A 253 2.60 -21.14 4.20
C ALA A 253 1.48 -20.09 4.06
N THR A 254 1.74 -18.98 3.35
CA THR A 254 0.79 -17.87 3.18
C THR A 254 0.19 -17.80 1.77
N MET A 255 0.69 -18.61 0.83
CA MET A 255 0.23 -18.60 -0.57
C MET A 255 -1.28 -18.82 -0.73
N PRO A 256 -1.94 -19.78 -0.03
CA PRO A 256 -3.38 -19.97 -0.20
C PRO A 256 -4.20 -18.72 0.13
N VAL A 257 -3.84 -18.02 1.21
CA VAL A 257 -4.49 -16.75 1.60
C VAL A 257 -4.24 -15.67 0.56
N ARG A 258 -2.99 -15.52 0.09
CA ARG A 258 -2.63 -14.49 -0.90
C ARG A 258 -3.33 -14.72 -2.23
N ILE A 259 -3.44 -15.98 -2.67
CA ILE A 259 -4.17 -16.35 -3.90
C ILE A 259 -5.64 -15.95 -3.78
N ALA A 260 -6.27 -16.24 -2.65
CA ALA A 260 -7.66 -15.85 -2.42
C ALA A 260 -7.84 -14.32 -2.38
N GLU A 261 -6.93 -13.58 -1.73
CA GLU A 261 -6.95 -12.10 -1.77
C GLU A 261 -6.84 -11.58 -3.21
N ALA A 262 -5.91 -12.11 -4.01
CA ALA A 262 -5.75 -11.71 -5.41
C ALA A 262 -6.96 -12.08 -6.29
N GLN A 263 -7.58 -13.24 -6.07
CA GLN A 263 -8.82 -13.63 -6.74
C GLN A 263 -10.00 -12.73 -6.33
N ALA A 264 -10.07 -12.32 -5.07
CA ALA A 264 -11.09 -11.38 -4.61
C ALA A 264 -10.95 -10.02 -5.30
N VAL A 265 -9.74 -9.47 -5.40
CA VAL A 265 -9.48 -8.26 -6.20
C VAL A 265 -9.99 -8.44 -7.63
N ARG A 266 -9.69 -9.59 -8.25
CA ARG A 266 -10.12 -9.86 -9.62
C ARG A 266 -11.64 -9.91 -9.80
N ARG A 267 -12.39 -10.36 -8.78
CA ARG A 267 -13.87 -10.35 -8.77
C ARG A 267 -14.46 -8.97 -8.53
N ILE A 268 -13.78 -8.12 -7.77
CA ILE A 268 -14.19 -6.74 -7.51
C ILE A 268 -14.02 -5.88 -8.77
N MET A 269 -12.94 -6.09 -9.52
CA MET A 269 -12.69 -5.32 -10.73
C MET A 269 -13.81 -5.53 -11.77
N PRO A 270 -14.36 -4.45 -12.36
CA PRO A 270 -15.39 -4.56 -13.38
C PRO A 270 -14.82 -5.30 -14.60
N PRO A 271 -15.60 -6.13 -15.30
CA PRO A 271 -15.15 -6.79 -16.51
C PRO A 271 -14.63 -5.75 -17.51
N THR A 272 -13.55 -6.07 -18.24
CA THR A 272 -13.15 -5.22 -19.36
C THR A 272 -14.31 -5.16 -20.35
N SER A 273 -14.49 -4.00 -20.99
CA SER A 273 -15.55 -3.74 -21.97
C SER A 273 -15.43 -4.58 -23.26
N ASP A 274 -14.58 -5.60 -23.25
CA ASP A 274 -14.42 -6.62 -24.26
C ASP A 274 -15.36 -7.77 -23.89
N GLY A 275 -16.60 -7.71 -24.39
CA GLY A 275 -17.66 -8.71 -24.23
C GLY A 275 -17.32 -10.10 -24.80
N ARG A 276 -16.32 -10.77 -24.23
CA ARG A 276 -16.08 -12.20 -24.40
C ARG A 276 -16.24 -12.85 -23.04
N SER A 277 -17.37 -13.56 -22.90
CA SER A 277 -17.59 -14.56 -21.87
C SER A 277 -16.35 -15.45 -21.75
N VAL A 278 -15.72 -15.47 -20.58
CA VAL A 278 -14.78 -16.53 -20.24
C VAL A 278 -15.64 -17.78 -20.11
N ALA A 279 -15.51 -18.68 -21.07
CA ALA A 279 -16.17 -19.98 -21.01
C ALA A 279 -15.73 -20.71 -19.73
N THR A 280 -16.72 -21.36 -19.13
CA THR A 280 -16.73 -22.24 -17.95
C THR A 280 -15.47 -23.05 -17.70
#